data_AF-A0A2I0VPF2-F1
#
_entry.id   AF-A0A2I0VPF2-F1
#
_cell.length_a   1.000
_cell.length_b   1.000
_cell.length_c   1.000
_cell.angle_alpha   90.00
_cell.angle_beta   90.00
_cell.angle_gamma   90.00
#
_symmetry.space_group_name_H-M   'P 1'
#
loop_
_entity.id
_entity.type
_entity.pdbx_description
1 polymer ?
#
loop_
_entity_poly.entity_id
_entity_poly.type
_entity_poly.pdbx_seq_one_letter_code
_entity_poly.pdbx_strand_id
1 'polypeptide(L)'
;MTEKFQRYLYISPLYRVFKSYNQDYQIFIKHINPVSVKESKLIVQPIIYDKHWVLLIEKLKEKVWKMYDSLPNPEHKNIYHTVVSAIHILS
;
A
#
# COMPACT_ATOMS: atom_id res chain seq x y z
N MET A 1 -26.11 -5.89 -10.74
CA MET A 1 -25.86 -5.79 -9.29
C MET A 1 -24.48 -5.19 -9.09
N THR A 2 -24.39 -3.95 -8.60
CA THR A 2 -23.15 -3.38 -8.09
C THR A 2 -22.66 -4.30 -6.96
N GLU A 3 -21.47 -4.88 -7.09
CA GLU A 3 -20.88 -5.68 -6.02
C GLU A 3 -20.88 -4.85 -4.73
N LYS A 4 -21.67 -5.25 -3.73
CA LYS A 4 -21.70 -4.60 -2.40
C LYS A 4 -20.36 -4.73 -1.67
N PHE A 5 -19.50 -5.66 -2.09
CA PHE A 5 -18.21 -5.95 -1.48
C PHE A 5 -17.12 -5.87 -2.53
N GLN A 6 -16.12 -5.01 -2.28
CA GLN A 6 -14.98 -4.84 -3.17
C GLN A 6 -13.78 -5.53 -2.56
N ARG A 7 -13.20 -6.50 -3.27
CA ARG A 7 -11.94 -7.14 -2.84
C ARG A 7 -10.81 -6.11 -2.83
N TYR A 8 -10.08 -6.07 -1.72
CA TYR A 8 -8.92 -5.22 -1.54
C TYR A 8 -7.77 -6.02 -0.95
N LEU A 9 -6.55 -5.64 -1.33
CA LEU A 9 -5.33 -6.12 -0.73
C LEU A 9 -4.87 -5.13 0.33
N TYR A 10 -4.80 -5.57 1.59
CA TYR A 10 -4.26 -4.77 2.67
C TYR A 10 -2.77 -5.05 2.86
N ILE A 11 -1.96 -3.99 2.80
CA ILE A 11 -0.52 -4.06 3.06
C ILE A 11 -0.26 -3.45 4.44
N SER A 12 0.26 -4.27 5.35
CA SER A 12 0.61 -3.82 6.71
C SER A 12 1.58 -2.63 6.66
N PRO A 13 1.46 -1.63 7.56
CA PRO A 13 2.42 -0.54 7.66
C PRO A 13 3.83 -1.04 8.02
N LEU A 14 3.91 -2.19 8.69
CA LEU A 14 5.18 -2.85 9.02
C LEU A 14 5.88 -3.45 7.79
N TYR A 15 5.19 -3.62 6.66
CA TYR A 15 5.77 -4.15 5.43
C TYR A 15 7.08 -3.44 5.05
N ARG A 16 7.10 -2.10 5.16
CA ARG A 16 8.28 -1.28 4.86
C ARG A 16 9.40 -1.47 5.86
N VAL A 17 9.05 -1.49 7.14
CA VAL A 17 9.99 -1.66 8.25
C VAL A 17 10.72 -2.99 8.08
N PHE A 18 10.00 -4.08 7.85
CA PHE A 18 10.61 -5.39 7.61
C PHE A 18 11.46 -5.43 6.35
N LYS A 19 11.00 -4.82 5.24
CA LYS A 19 11.80 -4.73 4.01
C LYS A 19 13.12 -4.00 4.23
N SER A 20 13.15 -2.94 5.06
CA SER A 20 14.39 -2.21 5.37
C SER A 20 15.37 -2.97 6.27
N TYR A 21 14.88 -3.86 7.13
CA TYR A 21 15.74 -4.65 8.03
C TYR A 21 16.23 -5.97 7.40
N ASN A 22 15.85 -6.26 6.15
CA ASN A 22 16.22 -7.47 5.41
C ASN A 22 15.97 -8.76 6.22
N GLN A 23 14.94 -8.74 7.06
CA GLN A 23 14.58 -9.89 7.88
C GLN A 23 13.65 -10.80 7.09
N ASP A 24 13.93 -12.11 7.12
CA ASP A 24 13.13 -13.17 6.50
C ASP A 24 11.79 -13.39 7.22
N TYR A 25 10.96 -12.35 7.38
CA TYR A 25 9.65 -12.46 8.02
C TYR A 25 8.54 -12.71 7.02
N GLN A 26 8.24 -14.00 6.86
CA GLN A 26 7.34 -14.53 5.85
C GLN A 26 5.84 -14.33 6.13
N ILE A 27 5.39 -13.99 7.33
CA ILE A 27 3.94 -14.08 7.66
C ILE A 27 3.15 -12.86 7.17
N PHE A 28 3.66 -11.64 7.37
CA PHE A 28 2.94 -10.39 7.04
C PHE A 28 2.98 -10.01 5.56
N ILE A 29 3.72 -10.77 4.75
CA ILE A 29 3.95 -10.46 3.33
C ILE A 29 3.56 -11.62 2.41
N LYS A 30 3.36 -12.84 2.95
CA LYS A 30 3.00 -14.04 2.17
C LYS A 30 1.73 -13.86 1.34
N HIS A 31 0.78 -13.10 1.88
CA HIS A 31 -0.48 -12.80 1.20
C HIS A 31 -0.34 -11.72 0.13
N ILE A 32 0.79 -11.02 0.04
CA ILE A 32 1.10 -10.01 -0.98
C ILE A 32 1.87 -10.71 -2.11
N ASN A 33 1.12 -11.37 -2.99
CA ASN A 33 1.66 -12.11 -4.13
C ASN A 33 0.91 -11.77 -5.44
N PRO A 34 1.45 -12.11 -6.62
CA PRO A 34 0.84 -11.71 -7.89
C PRO A 34 -0.62 -12.13 -8.07
N VAL A 35 -1.02 -13.28 -7.49
CA VAL A 35 -2.41 -13.75 -7.54
C VAL A 35 -3.31 -12.83 -6.73
N SER A 36 -2.95 -12.55 -5.47
CA SER A 36 -3.69 -11.64 -4.59
C SER A 36 -3.83 -10.22 -5.15
N VAL A 37 -2.80 -9.73 -5.84
CA VAL A 37 -2.80 -8.42 -6.51
C VAL A 37 -3.77 -8.44 -7.68
N LYS A 38 -3.70 -9.46 -8.56
CA LYS A 38 -4.60 -9.59 -9.72
C LYS A 38 -6.07 -9.73 -9.33
N GLU A 39 -6.38 -10.41 -8.23
CA GLU A 39 -7.75 -10.62 -7.76
C GLU A 39 -8.33 -9.41 -7.01
N SER A 40 -7.49 -8.46 -6.61
CA SER A 40 -7.89 -7.27 -5.89
C SER A 40 -8.29 -6.14 -6.84
N LYS A 41 -9.25 -5.31 -6.43
CA LYS A 41 -9.62 -4.09 -7.15
C LYS A 41 -8.90 -2.86 -6.57
N LEU A 42 -8.47 -2.96 -5.31
CA LEU A 42 -7.84 -1.90 -4.54
C LEU A 42 -6.63 -2.45 -3.80
N ILE A 43 -5.58 -1.63 -3.67
CA ILE A 43 -4.55 -1.83 -2.65
C ILE A 43 -4.74 -0.76 -1.59
N VAL A 44 -4.73 -1.16 -0.32
CA VAL A 44 -4.84 -0.28 0.84
C VAL A 44 -3.57 -0.40 1.65
N GLN A 45 -2.82 0.68 1.77
CA GLN A 45 -1.58 0.72 2.51
C GLN A 45 -1.53 1.93 3.44
N PRO A 46 -1.76 1.75 4.74
CA PRO A 46 -1.40 2.76 5.72
C PRO A 46 0.13 2.85 5.84
N ILE A 47 0.63 4.06 6.03
CA ILE A 47 2.05 4.41 6.13
C ILE A 47 2.21 5.24 7.40
N ILE A 48 3.23 4.91 8.19
CA ILE A 48 3.66 5.74 9.32
C ILE A 48 4.84 6.57 8.85
N TYR A 49 4.73 7.89 8.92
CA TYR A 49 5.79 8.84 8.61
C TYR A 49 5.91 9.85 9.75
N ASP A 50 7.07 9.92 10.39
CA ASP A 50 7.34 10.80 11.54
C ASP A 50 6.19 10.89 12.57
N LYS A 51 5.72 9.71 13.02
CA LYS A 51 4.60 9.54 13.98
C LYS A 51 3.22 9.94 13.45
N HIS A 52 3.11 10.32 12.18
CA HIS A 52 1.85 10.60 11.51
C HIS A 52 1.42 9.44 10.61
N TRP A 53 0.10 9.23 10.50
CA TRP A 53 -0.48 8.21 9.63
C TRP A 53 -0.96 8.83 8.33
N VAL A 54 -0.50 8.25 7.23
CA VAL A 54 -0.97 8.57 5.88
C VAL A 54 -1.54 7.31 5.26
N LEU A 55 -2.66 7.41 4.56
CA LEU A 55 -3.28 6.27 3.90
C LEU A 55 -3.07 6.37 2.39
N LEU A 56 -2.45 5.35 1.81
CA LEU A 56 -2.30 5.22 0.37
C LEU A 56 -3.29 4.19 -0.17
N ILE A 57 -4.02 4.57 -1.21
CA ILE A 57 -4.97 3.70 -1.90
C ILE A 57 -4.62 3.66 -3.38
N GLU A 58 -4.35 2.46 -3.90
CA GLU A 58 -4.29 2.24 -5.34
C GLU A 58 -5.62 1.71 -5.85
N LYS A 59 -6.09 2.30 -6.93
CA LYS A 59 -7.11 1.68 -7.76
C LYS A 59 -6.44 0.97 -8.93
N LEU A 60 -6.30 -0.35 -8.82
CA LEU A 60 -5.50 -1.16 -9.76
C LEU A 60 -5.94 -1.01 -11.23
N LYS A 61 -7.25 -0.94 -11.49
CA LYS A 61 -7.78 -0.74 -12.86
C LYS A 61 -7.47 0.65 -13.42
N GLU A 62 -7.51 1.67 -12.57
CA GLU A 62 -7.26 3.06 -12.97
C GLU A 62 -5.75 3.36 -13.01
N LYS A 63 -4.92 2.51 -12.39
CA LYS A 63 -3.48 2.75 -12.16
C LYS A 63 -3.22 4.09 -11.47
N VAL A 64 -4.17 4.52 -10.65
CA VAL A 64 -4.11 5.78 -9.91
C VAL A 64 -3.90 5.47 -8.44
N TRP A 65 -2.89 6.12 -7.87
CA TRP A 65 -2.67 6.18 -6.43
C TRP A 65 -3.27 7.46 -5.87
N LYS A 66 -3.98 7.33 -4.74
CA LYS A 66 -4.50 8.44 -3.96
C LYS A 66 -3.92 8.41 -2.57
N MET A 67 -3.42 9.55 -2.13
CA MET A 67 -2.95 9.77 -0.77
C MET A 67 -4.05 10.48 0.03
N TYR A 68 -4.38 9.92 1.18
CA TYR A 68 -5.30 10.49 2.15
C TYR A 68 -4.49 10.84 3.40
N ASP A 69 -4.52 12.12 3.73
CA ASP A 69 -3.75 12.71 4.80
C ASP A 69 -4.67 13.63 5.59
N SER A 70 -4.86 13.33 6.88
CA SER A 70 -5.71 14.14 7.76
C SER A 70 -5.06 15.46 8.17
N LEU A 71 -3.73 15.58 8.03
CA LEU A 71 -2.95 16.78 8.33
C LEU A 71 -2.00 17.05 7.16
N PRO A 72 -2.50 17.68 6.07
CA PRO A 72 -1.75 17.82 4.83
C PRO A 72 -0.39 18.50 5.05
N ASN A 73 0.70 17.75 4.81
CA ASN A 73 2.07 18.25 4.87
C ASN A 73 2.77 17.99 3.51
N PRO A 74 3.44 18.99 2.91
CA PRO A 74 4.26 18.80 1.71
C PRO A 74 5.26 17.64 1.79
N GLU A 75 5.85 17.38 2.95
CA GLU A 75 6.83 16.29 3.14
C GLU A 75 6.21 14.90 2.98
N HIS A 76 4.93 14.74 3.32
CA HIS A 76 4.21 13.48 3.11
C HIS A 76 4.07 13.13 1.61
N LYS A 77 4.19 14.10 0.71
CA LYS A 77 4.21 13.83 -0.75
C LYS A 77 5.48 13.10 -1.20
N ASN A 78 6.60 13.23 -0.49
CA ASN A 78 7.82 12.50 -0.86
C ASN A 78 7.67 11.00 -0.55
N ILE A 79 6.95 10.64 0.51
CA ILE A 79 6.75 9.22 0.83
C ILE A 79 5.90 8.51 -0.24
N TYR A 80 4.92 9.22 -0.83
CA TYR A 80 4.11 8.72 -1.93
C TYR A 80 4.97 8.14 -3.06
N HIS A 81 5.95 8.89 -3.57
CA HIS A 81 6.79 8.45 -4.69
C HIS A 81 7.59 7.18 -4.34
N THR A 82 8.21 7.17 -3.17
CA THR A 82 8.93 6.00 -2.65
C THR A 82 8.02 4.78 -2.51
N VAL A 83 6.73 4.98 -2.22
CA VAL A 83 5.78 3.90 -2.08
C VAL A 83 5.38 3.27 -3.39
N VAL A 84 4.94 4.12 -4.31
CA VAL A 84 4.44 3.67 -5.60
C VAL A 84 5.51 2.89 -6.35
N SER A 85 6.77 3.35 -6.33
CA SER A 85 7.90 2.65 -6.97
C SER A 85 8.17 1.26 -6.37
N ALA A 86 7.98 1.08 -5.06
CA ALA A 86 8.23 -0.20 -4.39
C ALA A 86 7.15 -1.25 -4.66
N ILE A 87 5.92 -0.81 -4.94
CA ILE A 87 4.77 -1.69 -5.24
C ILE A 87 4.70 -2.01 -6.73
N HIS A 88 5.12 -1.11 -7.62
CA HIS A 88 5.20 -1.38 -9.06
C HIS A 88 6.12 -2.56 -9.42
N ILE A 89 7.03 -2.94 -8.53
CA ILE A 89 7.89 -4.12 -8.70
C ILE A 89 7.10 -5.42 -8.43
N LEU A 90 5.95 -5.34 -7.74
CA LEU A 90 5.12 -6.48 -7.36
C LEU A 90 3.96 -6.75 -8.33
N SER A 91 3.62 -5.79 -9.20
CA SER A 91 2.55 -5.85 -10.20
C SER A 91 3.06 -6.22 -11.60
#